data_AF-A0A7M2Y8Z2-F1
#
_entry.id   AF-A0A7M2Y8Z2-F1
#
_cell.length_a   1.000
_cell.length_b   1.000
_cell.length_c   1.000
_cell.angle_alpha   90.00
_cell.angle_beta   90.00
_cell.angle_gamma   90.00
#
_symmetry.space_group_name_H-M   'P 1'
#
loop_
_entity.id
_entity.type
_entity.pdbx_description
1 polymer ?
#
loop_
_entity_poly.entity_id
_entity_poly.type
_entity_poly.pdbx_seq_one_letter_code
_entity_poly.pdbx_strand_id
1 'polypeptide(L)'
;MTIKITCSPQIVSYSQINLSLMKPKYLKLFFLIISINLFSQEENKEEIYNKYLRNGAYKYSYYRPEYQTYIDSALVLLPKNAFLWQQKAMPYFKRKKYELGMQYIDKAVLYDDKYDKYLSYRAFIKCIFQKNYNDALTDFDVLISHYNKGLIMDHYFYFYKALCLIQLNRYEEAPKYMNLSMELNIQNGGTPHYLELFYMGIIFYEKRQYTEAIQYFDKSLEQYPNFSDAQFYKAETYYFMHQKKEALEYFIKAKENLDKGYSINEDNAFYEDYPYQIKKWMIKNYFDILDYHQ
;
A
#
# COMPACT_ATOMS: atom_id res chain seq x y z
N MET A 1 -16.02 57.09 25.43
CA MET A 1 -16.65 56.53 24.22
C MET A 1 -16.80 55.03 24.44
N THR A 2 -18.00 54.61 24.83
CA THR A 2 -18.29 53.23 25.24
C THR A 2 -18.70 52.45 24.00
N ILE A 3 -17.88 51.51 23.55
CA ILE A 3 -18.20 50.66 22.40
C ILE A 3 -18.84 49.38 22.94
N LYS A 4 -20.16 49.24 22.74
CA LYS A 4 -20.87 47.97 22.89
C LYS A 4 -20.44 47.04 21.76
N ILE A 5 -19.85 45.89 22.10
CA ILE A 5 -19.60 44.80 21.15
C ILE A 5 -20.77 43.83 21.28
N THR A 6 -21.63 43.80 20.26
CA THR A 6 -22.65 42.77 20.09
C THR A 6 -22.01 41.56 19.40
N CYS A 7 -21.93 40.42 20.09
CA CYS A 7 -21.48 39.15 19.53
C CYS A 7 -22.52 38.57 18.57
N SER A 8 -22.10 38.24 17.35
CA SER A 8 -22.71 37.20 16.51
C SER A 8 -21.66 36.13 16.24
N PRO A 9 -21.96 34.82 16.36
CA PRO A 9 -20.97 33.76 16.16
C PRO A 9 -20.78 33.51 14.67
N GLN A 10 -20.01 34.37 14.00
CA GLN A 10 -19.39 34.02 12.73
C GLN A 10 -17.97 33.56 13.00
N ILE A 11 -17.68 32.33 12.58
CA ILE A 11 -16.34 31.74 12.56
C ILE A 11 -15.47 32.68 11.72
N VAL A 12 -14.57 33.40 12.38
CA VAL A 12 -13.58 34.24 11.69
C VAL A 12 -12.68 33.31 10.88
N SER A 13 -12.83 33.35 9.57
CA SER A 13 -11.86 32.75 8.66
C SER A 13 -10.54 33.51 8.82
N TYR A 14 -9.50 32.84 9.32
CA TYR A 14 -8.20 33.42 9.66
C TYR A 14 -7.40 33.97 8.46
N SER A 15 -7.93 33.90 7.24
CA SER A 15 -7.28 34.37 6.01
C SER A 15 -7.20 35.90 5.85
N GLN A 16 -7.75 36.69 6.79
CA GLN A 16 -7.78 38.15 6.71
C GLN A 16 -6.98 38.89 7.80
N ILE A 17 -6.21 38.20 8.65
CA ILE A 17 -5.42 38.87 9.70
C ILE A 17 -4.09 39.38 9.12
N ASN A 18 -3.98 40.69 8.91
CA ASN A 18 -2.73 41.33 8.47
C ASN A 18 -1.76 41.46 9.66
N LEU A 19 -0.93 40.43 9.87
CA LEU A 19 0.05 40.33 10.95
C LEU A 19 1.11 41.46 10.93
N SER A 20 1.32 42.12 9.79
CA SER A 20 2.31 43.20 9.65
C SER A 20 1.95 44.50 10.40
N LEU A 21 0.67 44.69 10.76
CA LEU A 21 0.16 45.86 11.46
C LEU A 21 0.03 45.66 12.98
N MET A 22 0.28 44.45 13.50
CA MET A 22 0.17 44.14 14.92
C MET A 22 1.39 44.62 15.70
N LYS A 23 1.19 45.37 16.79
CA LYS A 23 2.30 45.74 17.69
C LYS A 23 2.96 44.47 18.25
N PRO A 24 4.30 44.44 18.43
CA PRO A 24 5.06 43.23 18.78
C PRO A 24 4.56 42.47 20.02
N LYS A 25 4.03 43.19 21.03
CA LYS A 25 3.47 42.60 22.24
C LYS A 25 2.21 41.75 21.97
N TYR A 26 1.38 42.14 21.02
CA TYR A 26 0.17 41.40 20.65
C TYR A 26 0.49 40.23 19.72
N LEU A 27 1.57 40.32 18.94
CA LEU A 27 2.03 39.22 18.08
C LEU A 27 2.47 38.01 18.91
N LYS A 28 3.24 38.23 20.00
CA LYS A 28 3.61 37.17 20.95
C LYS A 28 2.40 36.55 21.65
N LEU A 29 1.42 37.35 22.05
CA LEU A 29 0.19 36.86 22.67
C LEU A 29 -0.67 36.08 21.67
N PHE A 30 -0.75 36.52 20.41
CA PHE A 30 -1.43 35.80 19.34
C PHE A 30 -0.79 34.43 19.09
N PHE A 31 0.55 34.36 18.97
CA PHE A 31 1.29 33.10 18.85
C PHE A 31 1.14 32.17 20.06
N LEU A 32 1.00 32.72 21.26
CA LEU A 32 0.73 31.94 22.48
C LEU A 32 -0.71 31.39 22.51
N ILE A 33 -1.71 32.19 22.11
CA ILE A 33 -3.11 31.75 22.09
C ILE A 33 -3.33 30.69 21.00
N ILE A 34 -2.72 30.83 19.82
CA ILE A 34 -2.80 29.82 18.76
C ILE A 34 -2.08 28.53 19.16
N SER A 35 -0.92 28.61 19.83
CA SER A 35 -0.22 27.41 20.31
C SER A 35 -1.00 26.69 21.41
N ILE A 36 -1.63 27.43 22.34
CA ILE A 36 -2.51 26.85 23.38
C ILE A 36 -3.72 26.17 22.74
N ASN A 37 -4.38 26.81 21.77
CA ASN A 37 -5.55 26.22 21.10
C ASN A 37 -5.18 24.97 20.29
N LEU A 38 -4.07 24.98 19.55
CA LEU A 38 -3.58 23.79 18.84
C LEU A 38 -3.25 22.66 19.81
N PHE A 39 -2.55 22.97 20.91
CA PHE A 39 -2.20 22.00 21.94
C PHE A 39 -3.46 21.37 22.57
N SER A 40 -4.48 22.18 22.88
CA SER A 40 -5.74 21.67 23.43
C SER A 40 -6.54 20.78 22.45
N GLN A 41 -6.45 21.05 21.15
CA GLN A 41 -7.10 20.20 20.13
C GLN A 41 -6.36 18.87 19.94
N GLU A 42 -5.03 18.88 20.00
CA GLU A 42 -4.22 17.66 19.97
C GLU A 42 -4.41 16.80 21.22
N GLU A 43 -4.48 17.42 22.40
CA GLU A 43 -4.76 16.74 23.68
C GLU A 43 -6.13 16.06 23.64
N ASN A 44 -7.16 16.76 23.14
CA ASN A 44 -8.50 16.18 22.96
C ASN A 44 -8.51 15.02 21.94
N LYS A 45 -7.74 15.12 20.84
CA LYS A 45 -7.65 14.04 19.84
C LYS A 45 -7.02 12.78 20.41
N GLU A 46 -5.95 12.91 21.20
CA GLU A 46 -5.27 11.77 21.80
C GLU A 46 -6.13 11.08 22.86
N GLU A 47 -6.91 11.85 23.64
CA GLU A 47 -7.91 11.30 24.57
C GLU A 47 -9.00 10.50 23.82
N ILE A 48 -9.51 11.03 22.71
CA ILE A 48 -10.49 10.33 21.86
C ILE A 48 -9.90 9.02 21.33
N TYR A 49 -8.65 9.04 20.85
CA TYR A 49 -7.97 7.83 20.37
C TYR A 49 -7.75 6.81 21.49
N ASN A 50 -7.32 7.26 22.67
CA ASN A 50 -7.17 6.39 23.83
C ASN A 50 -8.49 5.73 24.23
N LYS A 51 -9.58 6.50 24.28
CA LYS A 51 -10.89 6.00 24.70
C LYS A 51 -11.53 5.06 23.67
N TYR A 52 -11.64 5.49 22.42
CA TYR A 52 -12.44 4.79 21.43
C TYR A 52 -11.62 3.79 20.58
N LEU A 53 -10.31 3.98 20.42
CA LEU A 53 -9.49 3.05 19.64
C LEU A 53 -8.76 2.08 20.55
N ARG A 54 -7.77 2.57 21.33
CA ARG A 54 -6.91 1.70 22.15
C ARG A 54 -7.70 0.96 23.23
N ASN A 55 -8.58 1.66 23.94
CA ASN A 55 -9.43 1.06 24.98
C ASN A 55 -10.80 0.59 24.49
N GLY A 56 -11.10 0.77 23.20
CA GLY A 56 -12.38 0.44 22.57
C GLY A 56 -12.19 -0.52 21.40
N ALA A 57 -12.25 0.00 20.17
CA ALA A 57 -12.25 -0.78 18.93
C ALA A 57 -11.18 -1.88 18.89
N TYR A 58 -9.94 -1.60 19.31
CA TYR A 58 -8.82 -2.54 19.23
C TYR A 58 -8.89 -3.70 20.24
N LYS A 59 -9.82 -3.67 21.19
CA LYS A 59 -10.13 -4.82 22.06
C LYS A 59 -11.01 -5.86 21.38
N TYR A 60 -11.54 -5.54 20.19
CA TYR A 60 -12.42 -6.41 19.44
C TYR A 60 -11.80 -6.78 18.10
N SER A 61 -12.04 -8.02 17.65
CA SER A 61 -11.71 -8.43 16.29
C SER A 61 -12.45 -7.55 15.27
N TYR A 62 -11.85 -7.31 14.10
CA TYR A 62 -12.47 -6.57 12.99
C TYR A 62 -13.86 -7.08 12.59
N TYR A 63 -14.18 -8.34 12.89
CA TYR A 63 -15.47 -8.96 12.54
C TYR A 63 -16.59 -8.65 13.53
N ARG A 64 -16.29 -7.98 14.65
CA ARG A 64 -17.24 -7.67 15.73
C ARG A 64 -17.90 -6.32 15.51
N PRO A 65 -19.25 -6.20 15.61
CA PRO A 65 -19.96 -4.93 15.46
C PRO A 65 -19.42 -3.82 16.36
N GLU A 66 -18.96 -4.18 17.56
CA GLU A 66 -18.38 -3.27 18.54
C GLU A 66 -17.22 -2.46 17.98
N TYR A 67 -16.35 -3.05 17.14
CA TYR A 67 -15.27 -2.32 16.48
C TYR A 67 -15.82 -1.11 15.71
N GLN A 68 -16.84 -1.33 14.87
CA GLN A 68 -17.47 -0.27 14.09
C GLN A 68 -18.17 0.76 14.97
N THR A 69 -18.88 0.33 16.02
CA THR A 69 -19.55 1.24 16.97
C THR A 69 -18.57 2.19 17.65
N TYR A 70 -17.39 1.71 18.06
CA TYR A 70 -16.35 2.53 18.66
C TYR A 70 -15.76 3.54 17.66
N ILE A 71 -15.47 3.10 16.43
CA ILE A 71 -15.00 4.01 15.38
C ILE A 71 -16.05 5.08 15.04
N ASP A 72 -17.33 4.71 14.99
CA ASP A 72 -18.43 5.63 14.74
C ASP A 72 -18.58 6.67 15.85
N SER A 73 -18.43 6.25 17.10
CA SER A 73 -18.41 7.15 18.25
C SER A 73 -17.24 8.14 18.17
N ALA A 74 -16.07 7.71 17.72
CA ALA A 74 -14.93 8.59 17.51
C ALA A 74 -15.16 9.57 16.35
N LEU A 75 -15.79 9.12 15.25
CA LEU A 75 -16.11 9.95 14.09
C LEU A 75 -17.20 11.00 14.38
N VAL A 76 -18.09 10.78 15.34
CA VAL A 76 -19.01 11.83 15.81
C VAL A 76 -18.24 13.02 16.38
N LEU A 77 -17.14 12.76 17.10
CA LEU A 77 -16.31 13.80 17.73
C LEU A 77 -15.29 14.40 16.74
N LEU A 78 -14.78 13.58 15.82
CA LEU A 78 -13.77 13.96 14.84
C LEU A 78 -14.20 13.59 13.40
N PRO A 79 -15.24 14.25 12.85
CA PRO A 79 -15.88 13.82 11.59
C PRO A 79 -15.01 13.97 10.35
N LYS A 80 -13.98 14.82 10.41
CA LYS A 80 -13.01 15.03 9.33
C LYS A 80 -11.66 14.36 9.62
N ASN A 81 -11.64 13.34 10.46
CA ASN A 81 -10.39 12.65 10.76
C ASN A 81 -10.17 11.51 9.77
N ALA A 82 -9.23 11.70 8.84
CA ALA A 82 -8.92 10.72 7.82
C ALA A 82 -8.49 9.35 8.37
N PHE A 83 -7.76 9.32 9.49
CA PHE A 83 -7.35 8.07 10.11
C PHE A 83 -8.55 7.24 10.57
N LEU A 84 -9.53 7.87 11.22
CA LEU A 84 -10.73 7.18 11.67
C LEU A 84 -11.55 6.63 10.49
N TRP A 85 -11.63 7.37 9.37
CA TRP A 85 -12.26 6.86 8.15
C TRP A 85 -11.51 5.66 7.57
N GLN A 86 -10.18 5.69 7.56
CA GLN A 86 -9.38 4.54 7.15
C GLN A 86 -9.58 3.34 8.09
N GLN A 87 -9.61 3.54 9.41
CA GLN A 87 -9.92 2.49 10.37
C GLN A 87 -11.31 1.90 10.16
N LYS A 88 -12.30 2.74 9.85
CA LYS A 88 -13.66 2.30 9.51
C LYS A 88 -13.69 1.37 8.30
N ALA A 89 -12.80 1.58 7.33
CA ALA A 89 -12.68 0.75 6.14
C ALA A 89 -12.13 -0.65 6.44
N MET A 90 -11.30 -0.82 7.47
CA MET A 90 -10.48 -2.04 7.67
C MET A 90 -11.29 -3.33 7.74
N PRO A 91 -12.37 -3.44 8.54
CA PRO A 91 -13.22 -4.63 8.55
C PRO A 91 -13.75 -5.06 7.18
N TYR A 92 -13.97 -4.14 6.25
CA TYR A 92 -14.47 -4.47 4.92
C TYR A 92 -13.39 -5.12 4.07
N PHE A 93 -12.17 -4.58 4.05
CA PHE A 93 -11.04 -5.16 3.31
C PHE A 93 -10.63 -6.52 3.85
N LYS A 94 -10.61 -6.70 5.17
CA LYS A 94 -10.30 -7.98 5.81
C LYS A 94 -11.35 -9.07 5.52
N ARG A 95 -12.54 -8.67 5.02
CA ARG A 95 -13.64 -9.55 4.58
C ARG A 95 -13.83 -9.57 3.07
N LYS A 96 -12.91 -8.98 2.31
CA LYS A 96 -12.99 -8.84 0.85
C LYS A 96 -14.23 -8.08 0.31
N LYS A 97 -14.82 -7.19 1.12
CA LYS A 97 -15.97 -6.34 0.75
C LYS A 97 -15.52 -4.98 0.22
N TYR A 98 -14.81 -4.98 -0.90
CA TYR A 98 -14.05 -3.82 -1.36
C TYR A 98 -14.92 -2.62 -1.71
N GLU A 99 -16.06 -2.82 -2.38
CA GLU A 99 -16.97 -1.75 -2.80
C GLU A 99 -17.48 -0.95 -1.60
N LEU A 100 -17.80 -1.64 -0.50
CA LEU A 100 -18.24 -0.99 0.74
C LEU A 100 -17.07 -0.31 1.47
N GLY A 101 -15.90 -0.94 1.49
CA GLY A 101 -14.71 -0.40 2.15
C GLY A 101 -14.18 0.86 1.48
N MET A 102 -14.21 0.92 0.15
CA MET A 102 -13.66 2.01 -0.64
C MET A 102 -14.32 3.35 -0.34
N GLN A 103 -15.63 3.39 -0.06
CA GLN A 103 -16.33 4.61 0.32
C GLN A 103 -15.71 5.30 1.55
N TYR A 104 -15.16 4.50 2.48
CA TYR A 104 -14.49 5.03 3.67
C TYR A 104 -13.03 5.42 3.40
N ILE A 105 -12.35 4.71 2.49
CA ILE A 105 -11.02 5.13 2.01
C ILE A 105 -11.11 6.45 1.24
N ASP A 106 -12.12 6.64 0.39
CA ASP A 106 -12.33 7.90 -0.32
C ASP A 106 -12.62 9.06 0.63
N LYS A 107 -13.37 8.82 1.72
CA LYS A 107 -13.51 9.81 2.81
C LYS A 107 -12.19 10.08 3.53
N ALA A 108 -11.36 9.06 3.72
CA ALA A 108 -10.03 9.25 4.31
C ALA A 108 -9.16 10.15 3.44
N VAL A 109 -9.17 9.96 2.11
CA VAL A 109 -8.48 10.85 1.16
C VAL A 109 -9.07 12.26 1.19
N LEU A 110 -10.40 12.39 1.18
CA LEU A 110 -11.08 13.68 1.20
C LEU A 110 -10.71 14.55 2.42
N TYR A 111 -10.49 13.90 3.56
CA TYR A 111 -10.15 14.58 4.81
C TYR A 111 -8.65 14.48 5.18
N ASP A 112 -7.80 14.10 4.22
CA ASP A 112 -6.36 14.05 4.42
C ASP A 112 -5.76 15.45 4.30
N ASP A 113 -5.56 16.09 5.45
CA ASP A 113 -5.26 17.51 5.48
C ASP A 113 -3.82 17.88 5.07
N LYS A 114 -2.87 16.93 4.86
CA LYS A 114 -1.46 17.37 4.66
C LYS A 114 -0.37 16.48 4.05
N TYR A 115 -0.58 15.28 3.52
CA TYR A 115 0.58 14.51 3.01
C TYR A 115 0.28 13.43 1.96
N ASP A 116 -0.89 13.47 1.29
CA ASP A 116 -1.34 12.41 0.38
C ASP A 116 -1.15 10.98 0.99
N LYS A 117 -1.19 10.87 2.32
CA LYS A 117 -0.97 9.64 3.07
C LYS A 117 -2.09 8.66 2.79
N TYR A 118 -3.32 9.14 2.78
CA TYR A 118 -4.46 8.29 2.46
C TYR A 118 -4.66 8.13 0.96
N LEU A 119 -4.11 9.03 0.14
CA LEU A 119 -4.04 8.83 -1.30
C LEU A 119 -3.09 7.67 -1.65
N SER A 120 -1.91 7.59 -1.05
CA SER A 120 -0.99 6.45 -1.22
C SER A 120 -1.58 5.15 -0.68
N TYR A 121 -2.28 5.21 0.46
CA TYR A 121 -3.04 4.07 0.96
C TYR A 121 -4.14 3.64 0.00
N ARG A 122 -4.90 4.57 -0.60
CA ARG A 122 -5.93 4.27 -1.60
C ARG A 122 -5.34 3.63 -2.85
N ALA A 123 -4.24 4.18 -3.37
CA ALA A 123 -3.54 3.64 -4.53
C ALA A 123 -3.11 2.19 -4.29
N PHE A 124 -2.51 1.93 -3.12
CA PHE A 124 -2.14 0.59 -2.68
C PHE A 124 -3.35 -0.35 -2.58
N ILE A 125 -4.44 0.09 -1.94
CA ILE A 125 -5.67 -0.70 -1.81
C ILE A 125 -6.28 -1.03 -3.18
N LYS A 126 -6.33 -0.07 -4.11
CA LYS A 126 -6.81 -0.30 -5.48
C LYS A 126 -5.94 -1.32 -6.22
N CYS A 127 -4.63 -1.26 -6.05
CA CYS A 127 -3.67 -2.18 -6.66
C CYS A 127 -3.75 -3.60 -6.09
N ILE A 128 -3.62 -3.75 -4.76
CA ILE A 128 -3.46 -5.06 -4.12
C ILE A 128 -4.79 -5.70 -3.76
N PHE A 129 -5.77 -4.95 -3.28
CA PHE A 129 -7.03 -5.53 -2.79
C PHE A 129 -8.11 -5.54 -3.87
N GLN A 130 -8.40 -4.38 -4.47
CA GLN A 130 -9.48 -4.26 -5.45
C GLN A 130 -9.10 -4.78 -6.84
N LYS A 131 -7.80 -4.85 -7.15
CA LYS A 131 -7.26 -5.13 -8.50
C LYS A 131 -7.76 -4.15 -9.57
N ASN A 132 -8.05 -2.92 -9.16
CA ASN A 132 -8.43 -1.84 -10.07
C ASN A 132 -7.17 -1.05 -10.47
N TYR A 133 -6.42 -1.63 -11.40
CA TYR A 133 -5.08 -1.15 -11.75
C TYR A 133 -5.09 0.22 -12.47
N ASN A 134 -6.11 0.53 -13.27
CA ASN A 134 -6.20 1.83 -13.93
C ASN A 134 -6.38 2.97 -12.92
N ASP A 135 -7.30 2.82 -11.97
CA ASP A 135 -7.53 3.84 -10.95
C ASP A 135 -6.38 3.92 -9.94
N ALA A 136 -5.67 2.80 -9.71
CA ALA A 136 -4.44 2.79 -8.92
C ALA A 136 -3.33 3.58 -9.61
N LEU A 137 -3.15 3.40 -10.93
CA LEU A 137 -2.18 4.17 -11.72
C LEU A 137 -2.45 5.67 -11.65
N THR A 138 -3.71 6.09 -11.75
CA THR A 138 -4.07 7.52 -11.61
C THR A 138 -3.63 8.07 -10.26
N ASP A 139 -3.88 7.36 -9.17
CA ASP A 139 -3.44 7.82 -7.84
C ASP A 139 -1.90 7.81 -7.72
N PHE A 140 -1.22 6.77 -8.21
CA PHE A 140 0.25 6.71 -8.20
C PHE A 140 0.91 7.78 -9.05
N ASP A 141 0.30 8.18 -10.17
CA ASP A 141 0.81 9.25 -11.02
C ASP A 141 0.78 10.61 -10.31
N VAL A 142 -0.32 10.90 -9.61
CA VAL A 142 -0.41 12.09 -8.75
C VAL A 142 0.67 12.03 -7.65
N LEU A 143 0.76 10.91 -6.94
CA LEU A 143 1.71 10.71 -5.84
C LEU A 143 3.17 10.85 -6.28
N ILE A 144 3.56 10.27 -7.42
CA ILE A 144 4.91 10.36 -7.96
C ILE A 144 5.24 11.81 -8.38
N SER A 145 4.26 12.55 -8.89
CA SER A 145 4.44 13.95 -9.28
C SER A 145 4.76 14.86 -8.09
N HIS A 146 4.18 14.57 -6.93
CA HIS A 146 4.41 15.32 -5.68
C HIS A 146 5.61 14.77 -4.89
N TYR A 147 5.75 13.44 -4.84
CA TYR A 147 6.67 12.70 -3.99
C TYR A 147 7.38 11.60 -4.79
N ASN A 148 8.34 12.01 -5.62
CA ASN A 148 9.08 11.10 -6.50
C ASN A 148 9.99 10.07 -5.78
N LYS A 149 10.02 10.08 -4.44
CA LYS A 149 10.68 9.07 -3.58
C LYS A 149 9.75 8.54 -2.49
N GLY A 150 8.43 8.70 -2.66
CA GLY A 150 7.44 8.27 -1.68
C GLY A 150 7.33 6.75 -1.58
N LEU A 151 7.02 6.28 -0.38
CA LEU A 151 6.88 4.87 0.00
C LEU A 151 5.46 4.61 0.50
N ILE A 152 4.94 3.41 0.23
CA ILE A 152 3.76 2.87 0.91
C ILE A 152 3.98 1.40 1.22
N MET A 153 3.67 1.02 2.46
CA MET A 153 4.21 -0.22 3.05
C MET A 153 5.75 -0.16 2.92
N ASP A 154 6.37 -1.18 2.33
CA ASP A 154 7.84 -1.30 2.25
C ASP A 154 8.41 -0.98 0.87
N HIS A 155 7.59 -0.49 -0.07
CA HIS A 155 7.99 -0.25 -1.46
C HIS A 155 7.75 1.18 -1.93
N TYR A 156 8.58 1.63 -2.87
CA TYR A 156 8.40 2.92 -3.55
C TYR A 156 7.15 2.90 -4.42
N PHE A 157 6.52 4.06 -4.62
CA PHE A 157 5.36 4.18 -5.51
C PHE A 157 5.61 3.63 -6.92
N TYR A 158 6.86 3.69 -7.40
CA TYR A 158 7.24 3.13 -8.68
C TYR A 158 7.10 1.61 -8.76
N PHE A 159 7.32 0.87 -7.67
CA PHE A 159 7.11 -0.58 -7.62
C PHE A 159 5.64 -0.92 -7.90
N TYR A 160 4.72 -0.29 -7.18
CA TYR A 160 3.29 -0.55 -7.37
C TYR A 160 2.77 -0.04 -8.71
N LYS A 161 3.32 1.06 -9.22
CA LYS A 161 3.04 1.52 -10.59
C LYS A 161 3.47 0.47 -11.61
N ALA A 162 4.69 -0.05 -11.51
CA ALA A 162 5.17 -1.12 -12.38
C ALA A 162 4.29 -2.37 -12.26
N LEU A 163 3.89 -2.76 -11.04
CA LEU A 163 2.99 -3.88 -10.80
C LEU A 163 1.63 -3.71 -11.49
N CYS A 164 1.04 -2.51 -11.43
CA CYS A 164 -0.19 -2.20 -12.18
C CYS A 164 0.02 -2.30 -13.69
N LEU A 165 1.16 -1.82 -14.22
CA LEU A 165 1.49 -1.92 -15.65
C LEU A 165 1.64 -3.37 -16.09
N ILE A 166 2.29 -4.22 -15.29
CA ILE A 166 2.39 -5.66 -15.55
C ILE A 166 0.99 -6.27 -15.66
N GLN A 167 0.10 -6.00 -14.70
CA GLN A 167 -1.27 -6.53 -14.71
C GLN A 167 -2.15 -6.00 -15.84
N LEU A 168 -1.78 -4.89 -16.46
CA LEU A 168 -2.42 -4.33 -17.65
C LEU A 168 -1.71 -4.77 -18.95
N ASN A 169 -0.79 -5.75 -18.87
CA ASN A 169 0.03 -6.25 -19.98
C ASN A 169 0.89 -5.16 -20.66
N ARG A 170 1.18 -4.05 -19.96
CA ARG A 170 2.02 -2.94 -20.44
C ARG A 170 3.50 -3.22 -20.12
N TYR A 171 3.98 -4.37 -20.58
CA TYR A 171 5.31 -4.92 -20.28
C TYR A 171 6.46 -4.07 -20.85
N GLU A 172 6.21 -3.26 -21.88
CA GLU A 172 7.22 -2.33 -22.41
C GLU A 172 7.47 -1.13 -21.48
N GLU A 173 6.47 -0.73 -20.70
CA GLU A 173 6.55 0.44 -19.82
C GLU A 173 6.99 0.07 -18.39
N ALA A 174 6.61 -1.11 -17.92
CA ALA A 174 6.87 -1.56 -16.56
C ALA A 174 8.36 -1.53 -16.13
N PRO A 175 9.34 -1.94 -16.97
CA PRO A 175 10.77 -1.95 -16.59
C PRO A 175 11.30 -0.59 -16.17
N LYS A 176 10.84 0.48 -16.82
CA LYS A 176 11.25 1.85 -16.47
C LYS A 176 10.97 2.15 -15.01
N TYR A 177 9.76 1.85 -14.54
CA TYR A 177 9.34 2.15 -13.17
C TYR A 177 9.91 1.14 -12.17
N MET A 178 10.05 -0.12 -12.56
CA MET A 178 10.70 -1.11 -11.71
C MET A 178 12.18 -0.77 -11.45
N ASN A 179 12.91 -0.37 -12.50
CA ASN A 179 14.29 0.11 -12.37
C ASN A 179 14.40 1.34 -11.47
N LEU A 180 13.48 2.32 -11.60
CA LEU A 180 13.44 3.47 -10.70
C LEU A 180 13.25 3.06 -9.22
N SER A 181 12.40 2.05 -8.94
CA SER A 181 12.27 1.51 -7.57
C SER A 181 13.58 0.89 -7.07
N MET A 182 14.24 0.08 -7.89
CA MET A 182 15.52 -0.57 -7.56
C MET A 182 16.65 0.45 -7.34
N GLU A 183 16.74 1.46 -8.20
CA GLU A 183 17.72 2.55 -8.09
C GLU A 183 17.56 3.33 -6.79
N LEU A 184 16.32 3.62 -6.38
CA LEU A 184 16.06 4.31 -5.11
C LEU A 184 16.45 3.47 -3.90
N ASN A 185 16.21 2.15 -3.92
CA ASN A 185 16.68 1.25 -2.88
C ASN A 185 18.21 1.29 -2.75
N ILE A 186 18.94 1.26 -3.87
CA ILE A 186 20.40 1.36 -3.90
C ILE A 186 20.88 2.73 -3.39
N GLN A 187 20.24 3.82 -3.81
CA GLN A 187 20.57 5.17 -3.34
C GLN A 187 20.36 5.33 -1.83
N ASN A 188 19.44 4.57 -1.24
CA ASN A 188 19.19 4.55 0.20
C ASN A 188 20.07 3.54 0.97
N GLY A 189 21.14 3.04 0.35
CA GLY A 189 22.10 2.12 0.96
C GLY A 189 21.65 0.66 1.02
N GLY A 190 20.51 0.34 0.40
CA GLY A 190 19.97 -1.02 0.32
C GLY A 190 20.41 -1.77 -0.94
N THR A 191 19.78 -2.92 -1.15
CA THR A 191 19.80 -3.66 -2.41
C THR A 191 18.38 -3.71 -2.97
N PRO A 192 18.18 -3.93 -4.28
CA PRO A 192 16.85 -4.20 -4.83
C PRO A 192 16.18 -5.32 -4.04
N HIS A 193 14.96 -5.10 -3.55
CA HIS A 193 14.25 -6.13 -2.81
C HIS A 193 13.86 -7.31 -3.73
N TYR A 194 13.73 -8.52 -3.17
CA TYR A 194 13.56 -9.75 -3.94
C TYR A 194 12.32 -9.72 -4.85
N LEU A 195 11.29 -8.95 -4.49
CA LEU A 195 10.08 -8.74 -5.28
C LEU A 195 10.32 -7.88 -6.52
N GLU A 196 11.09 -6.80 -6.43
CA GLU A 196 11.48 -5.99 -7.60
C GLU A 196 12.20 -6.88 -8.63
N LEU A 197 13.12 -7.72 -8.16
CA LEU A 197 13.86 -8.68 -9.00
C LEU A 197 12.92 -9.72 -9.60
N PHE A 198 12.01 -10.28 -8.79
CA PHE A 198 11.02 -11.24 -9.25
C PHE A 198 10.10 -10.66 -10.34
N TYR A 199 9.54 -9.48 -10.12
CA TYR A 199 8.66 -8.85 -11.10
C TYR A 199 9.40 -8.36 -12.34
N MET A 200 10.70 -8.03 -12.25
CA MET A 200 11.54 -7.90 -13.45
C MET A 200 11.60 -9.21 -14.24
N GLY A 201 11.81 -10.34 -13.56
CA GLY A 201 11.75 -11.67 -14.16
C GLY A 201 10.41 -11.94 -14.84
N ILE A 202 9.29 -11.60 -14.19
CA ILE A 202 7.93 -11.69 -14.78
C ILE A 202 7.82 -10.84 -16.05
N ILE A 203 8.30 -9.59 -16.05
CA ILE A 203 8.24 -8.73 -17.23
C ILE A 203 8.97 -9.38 -18.42
N PHE A 204 10.18 -9.90 -18.22
CA PHE A 204 10.94 -10.56 -19.28
C PHE A 204 10.29 -11.90 -19.71
N TYR A 205 9.74 -12.65 -18.76
CA TYR A 205 9.02 -13.90 -19.02
C TYR A 205 7.82 -13.66 -19.95
N GLU A 206 6.98 -12.66 -19.64
CA GLU A 206 5.81 -12.27 -20.43
C GLU A 206 6.20 -11.75 -21.83
N LYS A 207 7.36 -11.08 -21.93
CA LYS A 207 7.97 -10.67 -23.20
C LYS A 207 8.64 -11.81 -23.97
N ARG A 208 8.61 -13.05 -23.45
CA ARG A 208 9.29 -14.24 -24.00
C ARG A 208 10.81 -14.10 -24.11
N GLN A 209 11.39 -13.19 -23.33
CA GLN A 209 12.83 -12.96 -23.20
C GLN A 209 13.35 -13.85 -22.06
N TYR A 210 13.36 -15.15 -22.34
CA TYR A 210 13.50 -16.19 -21.31
C TYR A 210 14.87 -16.21 -20.63
N THR A 211 15.95 -15.88 -21.36
CA THR A 211 17.30 -15.81 -20.78
C THR A 211 17.40 -14.72 -19.71
N GLU A 212 16.87 -13.54 -20.01
CA GLU A 212 16.81 -12.40 -19.09
C GLU A 212 15.87 -12.69 -17.92
N ALA A 213 14.73 -13.33 -18.17
CA ALA A 213 13.81 -13.75 -17.12
C ALA A 213 14.49 -14.65 -16.09
N ILE A 214 15.19 -15.69 -16.54
CA ILE A 214 15.98 -16.60 -15.70
C ILE A 214 17.00 -15.84 -14.85
N GLN A 215 17.74 -14.89 -15.44
CA GLN A 215 18.73 -14.09 -14.70
C GLN A 215 18.10 -13.29 -13.55
N TYR A 216 16.92 -12.72 -13.75
CA TYR A 216 16.23 -11.96 -12.70
C TYR A 216 15.59 -12.88 -11.65
N PHE A 217 15.04 -14.03 -12.06
CA PHE A 217 14.58 -15.04 -11.10
C PHE A 217 15.75 -15.56 -10.24
N ASP A 218 16.93 -15.77 -10.84
CA ASP A 218 18.12 -16.17 -10.09
C ASP A 218 18.54 -15.12 -9.06
N LYS A 219 18.57 -13.84 -9.43
CA LYS A 219 18.84 -12.75 -8.47
C LYS A 219 17.82 -12.67 -7.35
N SER A 220 16.53 -12.91 -7.63
CA SER A 220 15.49 -12.96 -6.60
C SER A 220 15.72 -14.16 -5.65
N LEU A 221 16.07 -15.31 -6.20
CA LEU A 221 16.38 -16.53 -5.45
C LEU A 221 17.71 -16.45 -4.66
N GLU A 222 18.66 -15.61 -5.07
CA GLU A 222 19.85 -15.32 -4.25
C GLU A 222 19.48 -14.66 -2.92
N GLN A 223 18.44 -13.83 -2.89
CA GLN A 223 17.96 -13.17 -1.67
C GLN A 223 16.96 -14.01 -0.88
N TYR A 224 16.08 -14.73 -1.58
CA TYR A 224 15.07 -15.59 -0.98
C TYR A 224 15.12 -16.99 -1.64
N PRO A 225 16.06 -17.87 -1.21
CA PRO A 225 16.35 -19.14 -1.91
C PRO A 225 15.20 -20.12 -2.03
N ASN A 226 14.26 -20.05 -1.11
CA ASN A 226 13.06 -20.88 -1.02
C ASN A 226 11.81 -20.17 -1.58
N PHE A 227 11.95 -19.06 -2.31
CA PHE A 227 10.81 -18.35 -2.88
C PHE A 227 10.12 -19.18 -3.97
N SER A 228 9.00 -19.82 -3.63
CA SER A 228 8.34 -20.76 -4.53
C SER A 228 7.80 -20.10 -5.80
N ASP A 229 7.33 -18.86 -5.73
CA ASP A 229 6.82 -18.12 -6.88
C ASP A 229 7.92 -17.93 -7.93
N ALA A 230 9.11 -17.44 -7.55
CA ALA A 230 10.24 -17.31 -8.47
C ALA A 230 10.71 -18.68 -9.01
N GLN A 231 10.73 -19.73 -8.18
CA GLN A 231 11.06 -21.08 -8.65
C GLN A 231 10.07 -21.58 -9.70
N PHE A 232 8.77 -21.32 -9.51
CA PHE A 232 7.72 -21.71 -10.44
C PHE A 232 7.87 -20.99 -11.79
N TYR A 233 8.01 -19.66 -11.80
CA TYR A 233 8.17 -18.95 -13.08
C TYR A 233 9.51 -19.22 -13.75
N LYS A 234 10.56 -19.53 -12.98
CA LYS A 234 11.80 -20.06 -13.56
C LYS A 234 11.58 -21.42 -14.23
N ALA A 235 10.83 -22.32 -13.60
CA ALA A 235 10.47 -23.62 -14.18
C ALA A 235 9.66 -23.47 -15.47
N GLU A 236 8.65 -22.60 -15.47
CA GLU A 236 7.87 -22.23 -16.66
C GLU A 236 8.77 -21.72 -17.78
N THR A 237 9.72 -20.85 -17.44
CA THR A 237 10.66 -20.30 -18.40
C THR A 237 11.50 -21.41 -19.05
N TYR A 238 12.04 -22.35 -18.27
CA TYR A 238 12.74 -23.52 -18.80
C TYR A 238 11.84 -24.40 -19.66
N TYR A 239 10.58 -24.59 -19.26
CA TYR A 239 9.61 -25.37 -20.02
C TYR A 239 9.39 -24.77 -21.43
N PHE A 240 9.19 -23.45 -21.52
CA PHE A 240 9.06 -22.75 -22.80
C PHE A 240 10.35 -22.71 -23.63
N MET A 241 11.51 -22.90 -23.00
CA MET A 241 12.79 -23.11 -23.68
C MET A 241 13.05 -24.57 -24.07
N HIS A 242 12.07 -25.47 -23.88
CA HIS A 242 12.17 -26.92 -24.11
C HIS A 242 13.22 -27.63 -23.23
N GLN A 243 13.60 -27.03 -22.11
CA GLN A 243 14.54 -27.58 -21.12
C GLN A 243 13.75 -28.32 -20.03
N LYS A 244 13.17 -29.47 -20.40
CA LYS A 244 12.22 -30.20 -19.55
C LYS A 244 12.82 -30.68 -18.22
N LYS A 245 14.11 -31.05 -18.21
CA LYS A 245 14.78 -31.56 -17.01
C LYS A 245 14.90 -30.46 -15.95
N GLU A 246 15.37 -29.30 -16.36
CA GLU A 246 15.52 -28.10 -15.54
C GLU A 246 14.16 -27.59 -15.07
N ALA A 247 13.15 -27.59 -15.95
CA ALA A 247 11.79 -27.25 -15.59
C ALA A 247 11.24 -28.14 -14.48
N LEU A 248 11.35 -29.47 -14.62
CA LEU A 248 10.88 -30.42 -13.62
C LEU A 248 11.59 -30.23 -12.27
N GLU A 249 12.92 -30.02 -12.28
CA GLU A 249 13.69 -29.76 -11.06
C GLU A 249 13.15 -28.55 -10.29
N TYR A 250 12.88 -27.44 -10.98
CA TYR A 250 12.36 -26.23 -10.34
C TYR A 250 10.89 -26.32 -9.96
N PHE A 251 10.05 -27.06 -10.71
CA PHE A 251 8.67 -27.33 -10.29
C PHE A 251 8.61 -28.13 -8.98
N ILE A 252 9.49 -29.12 -8.80
CA ILE A 252 9.60 -29.88 -7.55
C ILE A 252 9.97 -28.95 -6.41
N LYS A 253 11.01 -28.12 -6.57
CA LYS A 253 11.43 -27.13 -5.56
C LYS A 253 10.30 -26.15 -5.22
N ALA A 254 9.62 -25.62 -6.24
CA ALA A 254 8.50 -24.70 -6.07
C ALA A 254 7.38 -25.35 -5.26
N LYS A 255 7.02 -26.60 -5.58
CA LYS A 255 5.99 -27.34 -4.83
C LYS A 255 6.37 -27.53 -3.36
N GLU A 256 7.57 -28.04 -3.10
CA GLU A 256 8.05 -28.31 -1.75
C GLU A 256 8.09 -27.04 -0.89
N ASN A 257 8.55 -25.93 -1.48
CA ASN A 257 8.65 -24.66 -0.76
C ASN A 257 7.29 -23.98 -0.58
N LEU A 258 6.39 -24.07 -1.57
CA LEU A 258 5.02 -23.59 -1.43
C LEU A 258 4.26 -24.37 -0.34
N ASP A 259 4.47 -25.68 -0.24
CA ASP A 259 3.88 -26.52 0.81
C ASP A 259 4.35 -26.12 2.22
N LYS A 260 5.57 -25.57 2.33
CA LYS A 260 6.13 -24.99 3.57
C LYS A 260 5.71 -23.53 3.81
N GLY A 261 4.92 -22.94 2.91
CA GLY A 261 4.44 -21.56 3.00
C GLY A 261 5.41 -20.50 2.46
N TYR A 262 6.49 -20.89 1.78
CA TYR A 262 7.45 -19.95 1.22
C TYR A 262 6.93 -19.37 -0.09
N SER A 263 6.14 -18.30 -0.01
CA SER A 263 5.63 -17.53 -1.14
C SER A 263 5.88 -16.03 -0.92
N ILE A 264 5.23 -15.16 -1.70
CA ILE A 264 5.19 -13.72 -1.43
C ILE A 264 4.71 -13.54 0.01
N ASN A 265 5.56 -12.92 0.83
CA ASN A 265 5.40 -12.86 2.29
C ASN A 265 5.16 -11.43 2.83
N GLU A 266 4.72 -10.53 1.95
CA GLU A 266 4.21 -9.21 2.34
C GLU A 266 3.14 -9.33 3.44
N ASP A 267 3.11 -8.43 4.41
CA ASP A 267 2.15 -8.45 5.53
C ASP A 267 0.68 -8.57 5.06
N ASN A 268 0.39 -8.03 3.89
CA ASN A 268 -0.94 -8.02 3.30
C ASN A 268 -1.29 -9.29 2.52
N ALA A 269 -0.30 -10.13 2.19
CA ALA A 269 -0.47 -11.39 1.46
C ALA A 269 -1.32 -12.41 2.24
N PHE A 270 -1.44 -12.25 3.55
CA PHE A 270 -2.39 -13.03 4.37
C PHE A 270 -3.85 -12.77 3.98
N TYR A 271 -4.17 -11.55 3.52
CA TYR A 271 -5.54 -11.14 3.23
C TYR A 271 -5.88 -11.21 1.74
N GLU A 272 -4.91 -10.88 0.88
CA GLU A 272 -5.11 -10.90 -0.56
C GLU A 272 -3.88 -11.35 -1.30
N ASP A 273 -4.11 -12.10 -2.37
CA ASP A 273 -3.04 -12.63 -3.20
C ASP A 273 -2.39 -11.50 -4.00
N TYR A 274 -1.07 -11.48 -4.05
CA TYR A 274 -0.36 -10.55 -4.93
C TYR A 274 -0.44 -11.03 -6.38
N PRO A 275 -0.33 -10.12 -7.37
CA PRO A 275 -0.20 -10.52 -8.77
C PRO A 275 0.89 -11.57 -8.96
N TYR A 276 0.64 -12.55 -9.83
CA TYR A 276 1.56 -13.68 -10.07
C TYR A 276 1.83 -14.58 -8.85
N GLN A 277 1.19 -14.36 -7.70
CA GLN A 277 1.36 -15.26 -6.56
C GLN A 277 0.80 -16.65 -6.86
N ILE A 278 1.63 -17.68 -6.77
CA ILE A 278 1.30 -19.01 -7.22
C ILE A 278 0.39 -19.75 -6.24
N LYS A 279 -0.35 -20.73 -6.76
CA LYS A 279 -1.22 -21.62 -5.99
C LYS A 279 -0.84 -23.07 -6.23
N LYS A 280 -1.15 -23.93 -5.24
CA LYS A 280 -0.83 -25.37 -5.30
C LYS A 280 -1.37 -26.05 -6.57
N TRP A 281 -2.54 -25.63 -7.04
CA TRP A 281 -3.15 -26.18 -8.26
C TRP A 281 -2.38 -25.79 -9.54
N MET A 282 -1.69 -24.64 -9.56
CA MET A 282 -0.91 -24.21 -10.73
C MET A 282 0.25 -25.17 -10.98
N ILE A 283 0.95 -25.58 -9.92
CA ILE A 283 2.09 -26.50 -10.04
C ILE A 283 1.64 -27.92 -10.38
N LYS A 284 0.51 -28.37 -9.82
CA LYS A 284 -0.01 -29.73 -10.02
C LYS A 284 -0.16 -30.07 -11.51
N ASN A 285 -0.67 -29.14 -12.30
CA ASN A 285 -0.91 -29.34 -13.74
C ASN A 285 0.39 -29.67 -14.51
N TYR A 286 1.54 -29.21 -14.06
CA TYR A 286 2.81 -29.45 -14.77
C TYR A 286 3.39 -30.83 -14.51
N PHE A 287 3.13 -31.44 -13.36
CA PHE A 287 3.54 -32.84 -13.14
C PHE A 287 2.79 -33.78 -14.07
N ASP A 288 1.51 -33.51 -14.32
CA ASP A 288 0.70 -34.26 -15.27
C ASP A 288 1.20 -34.06 -16.72
N ILE A 289 1.60 -32.83 -17.10
CA ILE A 289 2.12 -32.51 -18.46
C ILE A 289 3.52 -33.09 -18.69
N LEU A 290 4.34 -33.21 -17.65
CA LEU A 290 5.72 -33.68 -17.73
C LEU A 290 5.87 -35.19 -17.55
N ASP A 291 4.76 -35.95 -17.58
CA ASP A 291 4.70 -37.40 -17.33
C ASP A 291 5.37 -37.81 -16.00
N TYR A 292 5.29 -36.93 -15.00
CA TYR A 292 5.84 -37.19 -13.68
C TYR A 292 4.79 -37.84 -12.80
N HIS A 293 4.77 -39.17 -12.80
CA HIS A 293 3.99 -39.96 -11.85
C HIS A 293 4.86 -40.32 -10.65
N GLN A 294 4.57 -39.70 -9.49
CA GLN A 294 5.03 -40.14 -8.18
C GLN A 294 3.92 -40.88 -7.45
#